data_AF-B0BQ59-F1
#
_entry.id   AF-B0BQ59-F1
#
_cell.length_a   1.000
_cell.length_b   1.000
_cell.length_c   1.000
_cell.angle_alpha   90.00
_cell.angle_beta   90.00
_cell.angle_gamma   90.00
#
_symmetry.space_group_name_H-M   'P 1'
#
loop_
_entity.id
_entity.type
_entity.pdbx_description
1 polymer ?
#
loop_
_entity_poly.entity_id
_entity_poly.type
_entity_poly.pdbx_seq_one_letter_code
_entity_poly.pdbx_strand_id
1 'polypeptide(L)'
;MQSMELRNYVISLKNNSQRRNHMMSEFAKQHIPFVFFDAITPDLIERKAKEFGIDITTSPLTKGEIACALSHIALWRLAQEQGLDYIAIFEGDIYLGENA
;
A
#
# COMPACT_ATOMS: atom_id res chain seq x y z
N MET A 1 15.57 -22.66 9.17
CA MET A 1 15.78 -21.61 8.16
C MET A 1 14.39 -21.10 7.81
N GLN A 2 13.97 -19.97 8.38
CA GLN A 2 12.71 -19.34 7.94
C GLN A 2 12.92 -18.94 6.47
N SER A 3 12.02 -19.37 5.59
CA SER A 3 11.97 -18.85 4.23
C SER A 3 11.76 -17.35 4.31
N MET A 4 12.67 -16.57 3.74
CA MET A 4 12.52 -15.13 3.61
C MET A 4 11.42 -14.86 2.57
N GLU A 5 10.18 -14.83 3.03
CA GLU A 5 9.01 -14.65 2.17
C GLU A 5 8.73 -13.14 2.01
N LEU A 6 9.10 -12.59 0.85
CA LEU A 6 8.74 -11.22 0.48
C LEU A 6 7.22 -11.12 0.30
N ARG A 7 6.58 -10.26 1.09
CA ARG A 7 5.15 -9.99 0.95
C ARG A 7 4.89 -8.78 0.07
N ASN A 8 4.14 -8.99 -1.00
CA ASN A 8 3.74 -7.94 -1.94
C ASN A 8 2.39 -7.35 -1.55
N TYR A 9 2.35 -6.03 -1.39
CA TYR A 9 1.14 -5.26 -1.08
C TYR A 9 0.84 -4.31 -2.24
N VAL A 10 -0.41 -4.29 -2.69
CA VAL A 10 -0.89 -3.33 -3.69
C VAL A 10 -1.84 -2.35 -3.02
N ILE A 11 -1.44 -1.07 -2.94
CA ILE A 11 -2.29 0.01 -2.44
C ILE A 11 -3.32 0.36 -3.52
N SER A 12 -4.60 0.23 -3.20
CA SER A 12 -5.67 0.60 -4.11
C SER A 12 -6.94 0.97 -3.36
N LEU A 13 -7.68 1.96 -3.86
CA LEU A 13 -8.99 2.30 -3.32
C LEU A 13 -9.90 1.07 -3.32
N LYS A 14 -10.59 0.84 -2.20
CA LYS A 14 -11.45 -0.34 -1.98
C LYS A 14 -12.44 -0.59 -3.11
N ASN A 15 -13.05 0.50 -3.59
CA ASN A 15 -14.15 0.46 -4.55
C ASN A 15 -13.68 0.69 -6.00
N ASN A 16 -12.37 0.74 -6.26
CA ASN A 16 -11.85 0.90 -7.62
C ASN A 16 -11.65 -0.47 -8.29
N SER A 17 -12.76 -1.10 -8.67
CA SER A 17 -12.76 -2.44 -9.28
C SER A 17 -11.93 -2.51 -10.56
N GLN A 18 -11.91 -1.43 -11.35
CA GLN A 18 -11.11 -1.39 -12.59
C GLN A 18 -9.62 -1.54 -12.28
N ARG A 19 -9.09 -0.72 -11.35
CA ARG A 19 -7.69 -0.81 -10.92
C ARG A 19 -7.37 -2.15 -10.26
N ARG A 20 -8.26 -2.65 -9.39
CA ARG A 20 -8.02 -3.96 -8.74
C ARG A 20 -7.99 -5.11 -9.74
N ASN A 21 -8.89 -5.13 -10.72
CA ASN A 21 -8.88 -6.12 -11.79
C ASN A 21 -7.63 -6.02 -12.66
N HIS A 22 -7.20 -4.80 -12.99
CA HIS A 22 -5.93 -4.56 -13.68
C HIS A 22 -4.76 -5.17 -12.92
N MET A 23 -4.63 -4.86 -11.62
CA MET A 23 -3.55 -5.38 -10.79
C MET A 23 -3.58 -6.91 -10.64
N MET A 24 -4.78 -7.50 -10.51
CA MET A 24 -4.92 -8.96 -10.52
C MET A 24 -4.42 -9.58 -11.83
N SER A 25 -4.72 -8.95 -12.97
CA SER A 25 -4.25 -9.40 -14.28
C SER A 25 -2.74 -9.26 -14.42
N GLU A 26 -2.16 -8.11 -14.05
CA GLU A 26 -0.71 -7.86 -14.15
C GLU A 26 0.09 -8.85 -13.30
N PHE A 27 -0.27 -9.05 -12.03
CA PHE A 27 0.43 -9.98 -11.14
C PHE A 27 0.25 -11.45 -11.55
N ALA A 28 -0.91 -11.81 -12.13
CA ALA A 28 -1.14 -13.16 -12.63
C ALA A 28 -0.22 -13.53 -13.80
N LYS A 29 0.15 -12.58 -14.67
CA LYS A 29 1.09 -12.82 -15.78
C LYS A 29 2.44 -13.34 -15.28
N GLN A 30 2.90 -12.84 -14.13
CA GLN A 30 4.20 -13.17 -13.54
C GLN A 30 4.11 -14.21 -12.41
N HIS A 31 2.91 -14.71 -12.10
CA HIS A 31 2.68 -15.66 -11.00
C HIS A 31 3.16 -15.13 -9.62
N ILE A 32 3.12 -13.82 -9.42
CA ILE A 32 3.56 -13.18 -8.17
C ILE A 32 2.38 -13.09 -7.19
N PRO A 33 2.46 -13.69 -6.00
CA PRO A 33 1.42 -13.56 -4.99
C PRO A 33 1.42 -12.15 -4.40
N PHE A 34 0.24 -11.58 -4.19
CA PHE A 34 0.08 -10.27 -3.56
C PHE A 34 -1.23 -10.17 -2.79
N VAL A 35 -1.33 -9.15 -1.94
CA VAL A 35 -2.57 -8.77 -1.25
C VAL A 35 -2.87 -7.29 -1.46
N PHE A 36 -4.16 -6.95 -1.54
CA PHE A 36 -4.56 -5.55 -1.57
C PHE A 36 -4.49 -4.92 -0.19
N PHE A 37 -3.97 -3.70 -0.14
CA PHE A 37 -4.14 -2.78 0.97
C PHE A 37 -5.16 -1.71 0.56
N ASP A 38 -6.24 -1.59 1.33
CA ASP A 38 -7.24 -0.55 1.11
C ASP A 38 -6.61 0.83 1.38
N ALA A 39 -6.43 1.63 0.32
CA ALA A 39 -5.85 2.96 0.45
C ALA A 39 -6.62 3.82 1.46
N ILE A 40 -5.90 4.59 2.26
CA ILE A 40 -6.50 5.59 3.17
C ILE A 40 -7.19 6.64 2.30
N THR A 41 -8.45 6.93 2.62
CA THR A 41 -9.25 7.95 1.96
C THR A 41 -9.25 9.27 2.76
N PRO A 42 -9.61 10.42 2.15
CA PRO A 42 -9.55 11.71 2.82
C PRO A 42 -10.28 11.81 4.17
N ASP A 43 -11.37 11.07 4.33
CA ASP A 43 -12.16 10.99 5.58
C ASP A 43 -11.42 10.27 6.72
N LEU A 44 -10.38 9.49 6.42
CA LEU A 44 -9.60 8.74 7.41
C LEU A 44 -8.29 9.43 7.81
N ILE A 45 -7.90 10.49 7.10
CA ILE A 45 -6.59 11.15 7.27
C ILE A 45 -6.35 11.59 8.71
N GLU A 46 -7.26 12.37 9.30
CA GLU A 46 -7.08 12.94 10.65
C GLU A 46 -6.95 11.84 11.71
N ARG A 47 -7.80 10.81 11.61
CA ARG A 47 -7.77 9.66 12.50
C ARG A 47 -6.45 8.90 12.40
N LYS A 48 -5.98 8.64 11.18
CA LYS A 48 -4.75 7.87 10.92
C LYS A 48 -3.49 8.66 11.24
N ALA A 49 -3.45 9.95 10.93
CA ALA A 49 -2.34 10.83 11.33
C ALA A 49 -2.19 10.84 12.86
N LYS A 50 -3.31 10.98 13.61
CA LYS A 50 -3.30 10.91 15.07
C LYS A 50 -2.86 9.54 15.59
N GLU A 51 -3.38 8.44 15.02
CA GLU A 51 -2.98 7.06 15.36
C GLU A 51 -1.47 6.85 15.17
N PHE A 52 -0.89 7.46 14.15
CA PHE A 52 0.54 7.32 13.84
C PHE A 52 1.42 8.36 14.53
N GLY A 53 0.85 9.32 15.26
CA GLY A 53 1.58 10.39 15.93
C GLY A 53 2.18 11.43 14.97
N ILE A 54 1.53 11.66 13.83
CA ILE A 54 2.00 12.56 12.77
C ILE A 54 1.15 13.83 12.77
N ASP A 55 1.80 14.98 12.93
CA ASP A 55 1.15 16.28 12.76
C ASP A 55 1.12 16.66 11.27
N ILE A 56 -0.09 16.89 10.77
CA ILE A 56 -0.36 17.27 9.37
C ILE A 56 -0.95 18.68 9.25
N THR A 57 -1.12 19.39 10.37
CA THR A 57 -1.88 20.66 10.42
C THR A 57 -1.26 21.77 9.58
N THR A 58 0.07 21.80 9.48
CA THR A 58 0.83 22.78 8.70
C THR A 58 1.41 22.19 7.41
N SER A 59 0.96 21.00 7.01
CA SER A 59 1.49 20.34 5.82
C SER A 59 1.11 21.11 4.54
N PRO A 60 2.06 21.34 3.61
CA PRO A 60 1.75 21.93 2.31
C PRO A 60 1.15 20.93 1.32
N LEU A 61 1.08 19.65 1.70
CA LEU A 61 0.62 18.56 0.84
C LEU A 61 -0.90 18.59 0.68
N THR A 62 -1.37 18.17 -0.50
CA THR A 62 -2.78 17.93 -0.75
C THR A 62 -3.29 16.76 0.10
N LYS A 63 -4.60 16.70 0.31
CA LYS A 63 -5.24 15.56 1.02
C LYS A 63 -4.90 14.21 0.37
N GLY A 64 -4.79 14.17 -0.96
CA GLY A 64 -4.41 12.95 -1.69
C GLY A 64 -2.99 12.50 -1.36
N GLU A 65 -2.03 13.43 -1.38
CA GLU A 65 -0.63 13.15 -1.03
C GLU A 65 -0.47 12.72 0.43
N ILE A 66 -1.19 13.38 1.36
CA ILE A 66 -1.20 12.98 2.78
C ILE A 66 -1.77 11.56 2.92
N ALA A 67 -2.90 11.26 2.26
CA ALA A 67 -3.52 9.94 2.34
C ALA A 67 -2.63 8.84 1.74
N CYS A 68 -1.92 9.14 0.64
CA CYS A 68 -0.92 8.25 0.06
C CYS A 68 0.20 7.97 1.06
N ALA A 69 0.84 9.02 1.60
CA ALA A 69 1.91 8.87 2.59
C ALA A 69 1.46 8.04 3.81
N LEU A 70 0.28 8.33 4.37
CA LEU A 70 -0.26 7.56 5.49
C LEU A 70 -0.52 6.08 5.12
N SER A 71 -0.88 5.77 3.87
CA SER A 71 -1.10 4.38 3.43
C SER A 71 0.21 3.59 3.40
N HIS A 72 1.30 4.21 2.95
CA HIS A 72 2.65 3.63 3.00
C HIS A 72 3.13 3.43 4.45
N ILE A 73 2.95 4.45 5.30
CA ILE A 73 3.31 4.38 6.72
C ILE A 73 2.55 3.27 7.44
N ALA A 74 1.27 3.07 7.11
CA ALA A 74 0.48 1.97 7.67
C ALA A 74 1.07 0.60 7.33
N LEU A 75 1.56 0.41 6.10
CA LEU A 75 2.23 -0.83 5.68
C LEU A 75 3.59 -1.02 6.35
N TRP A 76 4.36 0.05 6.56
CA TRP A 76 5.62 -0.03 7.32
C TRP A 76 5.39 -0.45 8.76
N ARG A 77 4.39 0.15 9.43
CA ARG A 77 3.99 -0.25 10.79
C ARG A 77 3.53 -1.70 10.83
N LEU A 78 2.72 -2.13 9.86
CA LEU A 78 2.30 -3.52 9.74
C LEU A 78 3.49 -4.48 9.60
N ALA A 79 4.47 -4.14 8.76
CA ALA A 79 5.67 -4.95 8.59
C ALA A 79 6.47 -5.06 9.90
N GLN A 80 6.62 -3.95 10.62
CA GLN A 80 7.29 -3.93 11.92
C GLN A 80 6.54 -4.78 12.96
N GLU A 81 5.22 -4.62 13.06
CA GLU A 81 4.37 -5.35 14.01
C GLU A 81 4.37 -6.87 13.75
N GLN A 82 4.47 -7.27 12.48
CA GLN A 82 4.51 -8.67 12.07
C GLN A 82 5.92 -9.27 12.00
N GLY A 83 6.96 -8.49 12.29
CA GLY A 83 8.35 -8.94 12.20
C GLY A 83 8.75 -9.36 10.78
N LEU A 84 8.25 -8.66 9.76
CA LEU A 84 8.60 -8.92 8.36
C LEU A 84 9.92 -8.24 8.03
N ASP A 85 10.91 -9.02 7.57
CA ASP A 85 12.21 -8.48 7.15
C ASP A 85 12.08 -7.60 5.89
N TYR A 86 11.19 -7.98 4.97
CA TYR A 86 10.98 -7.31 3.69
C TYR A 86 9.51 -7.31 3.28
N ILE A 87 9.06 -6.17 2.74
CA ILE A 87 7.79 -6.03 2.02
C ILE A 87 8.04 -5.27 0.72
N ALA A 88 7.23 -5.55 -0.30
CA ALA A 88 7.15 -4.74 -1.51
C ALA A 88 5.80 -4.03 -1.54
N ILE A 89 5.80 -2.74 -1.86
CA ILE A 89 4.61 -1.90 -1.92
C ILE A 89 4.46 -1.38 -3.35
N PHE A 90 3.30 -1.61 -3.95
CA PHE A 90 2.96 -1.21 -5.31
C PHE A 90 1.74 -0.30 -5.31
N GLU A 91 1.72 0.67 -6.23
CA GLU A 91 0.54 1.47 -6.50
C GLU A 91 -0.45 0.73 -7.41
N GLY A 92 -1.74 1.06 -7.29
CA GLY A 92 -2.83 0.36 -7.99
C GLY A 92 -2.93 0.61 -9.51
N ASP A 93 -1.90 1.17 -10.13
CA ASP A 93 -1.85 1.53 -11.56
C ASP A 93 -0.49 1.22 -12.22
N ILE A 94 0.31 0.32 -11.63
CA ILE A 94 1.58 -0.11 -12.23
C ILE A 94 1.40 -1.17 -13.32
N TYR A 95 2.46 -1.36 -14.11
CA TYR A 95 2.65 -2.50 -15.00
C TYR A 95 3.91 -3.24 -14.56
N LEU A 96 3.88 -4.58 -14.63
CA LEU A 96 5.06 -5.40 -14.38
C LEU A 96 5.83 -5.60 -15.69
N GLY A 97 7.16 -5.53 -15.60
CA GLY A 97 8.03 -5.87 -16.73
C GLY A 97 7.96 -7.36 -17.10
N GLU A 98 8.49 -7.73 -18.26
CA GLU A 98 8.40 -9.10 -18.79
C GLU A 98 9.04 -10.16 -17.88
N ASN A 99 9.99 -9.79 -17.02
CA ASN A 99 10.68 -10.67 -16.07
C ASN A 99 10.68 -10.08 -14.65
N ALA A 100 9.53 -9.52 -14.24
CA ALA A 100 9.37 -8.93 -12.91
C ALA A 100 9.39 -9.97 -11.78
#